data_AF-P74809-F1
#
_entry.id   AF-P74809-F1
#
_cell.length_a   1.000
_cell.length_b   1.000
_cell.length_c   1.000
_cell.angle_alpha   90.00
_cell.angle_beta   90.00
_cell.angle_gamma   90.00
#
_symmetry.space_group_name_H-M   'P 1'
#
loop_
_entity.id
_entity.type
_entity.pdbx_description
1 polymer ?
#
loop_
_entity_poly.entity_id
_entity_poly.type
_entity_poly.pdbx_seq_one_letter_code
_entity_poly.pdbx_strand_id
1 'polypeptide(L)' 'MGGLTVNLETLEFVIYPDGRVKETVTGIVGRSCQEVTAAIEAELGVVLTQQTTSEFFAQTSPLNQSVQQSQTLSSWPGGS' A
#
# COMPACT_ATOMS: atom_id res chain seq x y z
N MET A 1 11.62 23.12 2.09
CA MET A 1 10.28 23.08 1.49
C MET A 1 9.99 21.62 1.14
N GLY A 2 9.51 20.84 2.12
CA GLY A 2 9.13 19.44 1.88
C GLY A 2 7.76 19.42 1.22
N GLY A 3 7.69 19.02 -0.05
CA GLY A 3 6.42 18.81 -0.74
C GLY A 3 5.70 17.64 -0.10
N LEU A 4 4.53 17.91 0.49
CA LEU A 4 3.61 16.86 0.92
C LEU A 4 3.05 16.23 -0.34
N THR A 5 3.57 15.07 -0.75
CA THR A 5 2.92 14.25 -1.77
C THR A 5 1.63 13.73 -1.17
N VAL A 6 0.51 14.36 -1.53
CA VAL A 6 -0.83 13.84 -1.23
C VAL A 6 -1.08 12.69 -2.20
N ASN A 7 -1.08 11.46 -1.67
CA ASN A 7 -1.62 10.32 -2.41
C ASN A 7 -3.14 10.48 -2.39
N LEU A 8 -3.76 10.58 -3.58
CA LEU A 8 -5.21 10.64 -3.69
C LEU A 8 -5.76 9.23 -3.53
N GLU A 9 -6.40 8.98 -2.39
CA GLU A 9 -7.11 7.74 -2.09
C GLU A 9 -8.58 7.95 -2.45
N THR A 10 -9.14 7.03 -3.23
CA THR A 10 -10.54 7.11 -3.65
C THR A 10 -11.24 5.77 -3.50
N LEU A 11 -12.48 5.84 -3.04
CA LEU A 11 -13.36 4.72 -2.82
C LEU A 11 -14.64 4.95 -3.60
N GLU A 12 -14.85 4.15 -4.65
CA GLU A 12 -16.02 4.23 -5.53
C GLU A 12 -17.00 3.11 -5.23
N PHE A 13 -18.28 3.47 -5.11
CA PHE A 13 -19.39 2.53 -4.98
C PHE A 13 -20.34 2.63 -6.18
N VAL A 14 -20.59 1.50 -6.82
CA VAL A 14 -21.65 1.39 -7.84
C VAL A 14 -22.74 0.47 -7.30
N ILE A 15 -23.91 1.04 -7.08
CA ILE A 15 -25.11 0.31 -6.65
C ILE A 15 -25.93 -0.03 -7.90
N TYR A 16 -26.12 -1.32 -8.15
CA TYR A 16 -26.91 -1.81 -9.26
C TYR A 16 -28.41 -1.88 -8.87
N PRO A 17 -29.33 -1.76 -9.84
CA PRO A 17 -30.77 -1.85 -9.57
C PRO A 17 -31.23 -3.20 -8.99
N ASP A 18 -30.41 -4.25 -9.16
CA ASP A 18 -30.64 -5.59 -8.61
C ASP A 18 -30.15 -5.73 -7.16
N GLY A 19 -29.65 -4.65 -6.55
CA GLY A 19 -29.19 -4.61 -5.16
C GLY A 19 -27.73 -5.02 -4.96
N ARG A 20 -26.99 -5.37 -6.03
CA ARG A 20 -25.55 -5.62 -5.92
C ARG A 20 -24.79 -4.31 -5.75
N VAL A 21 -23.70 -4.38 -4.99
CA VAL A 21 -22.76 -3.27 -4.81
C VAL A 21 -21.40 -3.70 -5.36
N LYS A 22 -20.79 -2.85 -6.20
CA LYS A 22 -19.39 -2.99 -6.61
C LYS A 22 -18.58 -1.89 -5.95
N GLU A 23 -17.52 -2.30 -5.27
CA GLU A 23 -16.55 -1.43 -4.60
C GLU A 23 -15.26 -1.38 -5.42
N THR A 24 -14.72 -0.18 -5.65
CA THR A 24 -13.42 0.02 -6.30
C THR A 24 -12.56 0.91 -5.39
N VAL A 25 -11.41 0.38 -4.96
CA VAL A 25 -10.43 1.11 -4.15
C VAL A 25 -9.21 1.46 -4.99
N THR A 26 -8.80 2.72 -4.99
CA THR A 26 -7.56 3.16 -5.65
C THR A 26 -6.77 4.13 -4.77
N GLY A 27 -5.45 4.16 -4.95
CA GLY A 27 -4.55 5.03 -4.18
C GLY A 27 -4.09 4.46 -2.83
N ILE A 28 -4.72 3.38 -2.34
CA ILE A 28 -4.32 2.65 -1.13
C ILE A 28 -3.45 1.44 -1.54
N VAL A 29 -2.22 1.37 -1.01
CA VAL A 29 -1.28 0.28 -1.32
C VAL A 29 -1.21 -0.78 -0.23
N GLY A 30 -1.01 -2.03 -0.63
CA GLY A 30 -0.78 -3.15 0.28
C GLY A 30 -1.95 -3.51 1.21
N ARG A 31 -1.63 -4.05 2.39
CA ARG A 31 -2.62 -4.61 3.35
C ARG A 31 -3.63 -3.59 3.86
N SER A 32 -3.30 -2.30 3.83
CA SER A 32 -4.22 -1.23 4.22
C SER A 32 -5.46 -1.19 3.33
N CYS A 33 -5.36 -1.60 2.06
CA CYS A 33 -6.51 -1.71 1.16
C CYS A 33 -7.49 -2.78 1.66
N GLN A 34 -6.99 -3.94 2.08
CA GLN A 34 -7.80 -5.04 2.57
C GLN A 34 -8.50 -4.76 3.91
N GLU A 35 -7.84 -4.02 4.80
CA GLU A 35 -8.43 -3.66 6.10
C GLU A 35 -9.59 -2.68 5.94
N VAL A 36 -9.48 -1.74 4.99
CA VAL A 36 -10.53 -0.77 4.69
C VAL A 36 -11.74 -1.48 4.10
N THR A 37 -11.56 -2.36 3.12
CA THR A 37 -12.68 -3.08 2.49
C THR A 37 -13.35 -4.06 3.46
N ALA A 38 -12.61 -4.68 4.37
CA ALA A 38 -13.16 -5.69 5.30
C ALA A 38 -14.30 -5.14 6.20
N ALA A 39 -14.17 -3.90 6.68
CA ALA A 39 -15.21 -3.28 7.50
C ALA A 39 -16.47 -2.98 6.68
N ILE A 40 -16.30 -2.62 5.41
CA ILE A 40 -17.39 -2.28 4.50
C ILE A 40 -18.11 -3.54 4.01
N GLU A 41 -17.36 -4.58 3.68
CA GLU A 41 -17.89 -5.89 3.27
C GLU A 41 -18.77 -6.49 4.37
N ALA A 42 -18.41 -6.33 5.65
CA ALA A 42 -19.20 -6.80 6.78
C ALA A 42 -20.58 -6.12 6.87
N GLU A 43 -20.67 -4.84 6.48
CA GLU A 43 -21.92 -4.07 6.47
C GLU A 43 -22.76 -4.32 5.21
N LEU A 44 -22.11 -4.57 4.05
CA LEU A 44 -22.78 -4.80 2.77
C LEU A 44 -23.28 -6.25 2.59
N GLY A 45 -22.75 -7.21 3.35
CA GLY A 45 -23.24 -8.59 3.41
C GLY A 45 -22.23 -9.63 2.92
N VAL A 46 -22.52 -10.30 1.79
CA VAL A 46 -21.69 -11.41 1.28
C VAL A 46 -20.89 -10.98 0.07
N VAL A 47 -19.57 -11.18 0.12
CA VAL A 47 -18.68 -10.95 -1.03
C VAL A 47 -18.88 -12.05 -2.07
N LEU A 48 -19.37 -11.66 -3.25
CA LEU A 48 -19.58 -12.59 -4.37
C LEU A 48 -18.30 -12.80 -5.19
N THR A 49 -17.53 -11.74 -5.40
CA THR A 49 -16.32 -11.73 -6.24
C THR A 49 -15.35 -10.69 -5.71
N GLN A 50 -14.07 -11.06 -5.59
CA GLN A 50 -12.98 -10.15 -5.22
C GLN A 50 -11.88 -10.22 -6.28
N GLN A 51 -11.37 -9.06 -6.69
CA GLN A 51 -10.27 -8.96 -7.64
C GLN A 51 -9.24 -7.95 -7.13
N THR A 52 -8.02 -8.41 -6.94
CA THR A 52 -6.90 -7.56 -6.52
C THR A 52 -6.36 -6.76 -7.70
N THR A 53 -6.05 -5.49 -7.49
CA THR A 53 -5.37 -4.64 -8.48
C THR A 53 -3.85 -4.68 -8.29
N SER A 54 -3.08 -4.12 -9.22
CA SER A 54 -1.61 -4.01 -9.13
C SER A 54 -1.13 -3.33 -7.84
N GLU A 55 -1.91 -2.37 -7.33
CA GLU A 55 -1.67 -1.57 -6.13
C GLU A 55 -1.70 -2.43 -4.86
N PHE A 56 -2.47 -3.51 -4.86
CA PHE A 56 -2.47 -4.49 -3.77
C PHE A 56 -1.10 -5.16 -3.61
N PHE A 57 -0.38 -5.38 -4.71
CA PHE A 57 0.95 -5.98 -4.72
C PHE A 57 2.08 -4.96 -4.60
N ALA A 58 1.77 -3.66 -4.67
CA ALA A 58 2.76 -2.62 -4.49
C ALA A 58 3.16 -2.55 -3.01
N GLN A 59 4.45 -2.75 -2.74
CA GLN A 59 5.01 -2.49 -1.41
C GLN A 59 5.25 -1.00 -1.23
N THR A 60 4.75 -0.43 -0.13
CA THR A 60 5.19 0.87 0.37
C THR A 60 6.66 0.75 0.75
N SER A 61 7.57 1.04 -0.17
CA SER A 61 9.00 1.11 0.14
C SER A 61 9.22 2.39 0.96
N PRO A 62 9.65 2.33 2.24
CA PRO A 62 10.02 3.54 2.96
C PRO A 62 11.32 4.06 2.36
N LEU A 63 11.20 4.88 1.31
CA LEU A 63 12.31 5.51 0.63
C LEU A 63 12.77 6.73 1.46
N ASN A 64 13.21 6.52 2.71
CA ASN A 64 14.01 7.50 3.44
C ASN A 64 14.63 6.97 4.74
N GLN A 65 15.68 6.15 4.66
CA GLN A 65 16.75 6.20 5.66
C GLN A 65 18.08 6.08 4.94
N SER A 66 18.72 7.23 4.72
CA SER A 66 20.13 7.32 4.34
C SER A 66 20.96 6.62 5.41
N VAL A 67 21.30 5.34 5.19
CA VAL A 67 22.30 4.65 5.99
C VAL A 67 23.65 5.23 5.58
N GLN A 68 24.09 6.29 6.28
CA GLN A 68 25.48 6.72 6.27
C GLN A 68 26.31 5.66 7.01
N GLN A 69 26.64 4.57 6.31
CA GLN A 69 27.69 3.65 6.77
C GLN A 69 29.05 4.31 6.49
N SER A 70 29.48 5.18 7.39
CA SER A 70 30.91 5.48 7.55
C SER A 70 31.56 4.27 8.21
N GLN A 71 32.03 3.31 7.41
CA GLN A 71 32.96 2.29 7.90
C GLN A 71 34.37 2.63 7.46
N THR A 72 35.12 2.98 8.49
CA THR A 72 36.52 3.34 8.52
C THR A 72 37.39 2.23 7.94
N LEU A 73 38.23 2.59 6.97
CA LEU A 73 39.34 1.78 6.48
C LEU A 73 40.33 1.52 7.64
N SER A 74 40.22 0.39 8.33
CA SER A 74 41.27 -0.08 9.21
C SER A 74 42.35 -0.76 8.37
N SER A 75 43.46 -0.05 8.22
CA SER A 75 44.68 -0.55 7.59
C SER A 75 45.15 -1.84 8.26
N TRP A 76 45.44 -2.86 7.45
CA TRP A 76 46.20 -4.03 7.88
C TRP A 76 47.69 -3.72 7.78
N PRO A 77 48.47 -3.81 8.86
CA PRO A 77 49.92 -3.78 8.78
C PRO A 77 50.48 -5.21 8.80
N GLY A 78 51.04 -5.64 7.67
CA GLY A 78 52.13 -6.61 7.64
C GLY A 78 51.77 -8.10 7.59
N GLY A 79 52.41 -8.80 6.65
CA GLY A 79 52.46 -10.26 6.57
C GLY A 79 53.25 -10.73 5.35
N SER A 80 54.58 -10.60 5.46
CA SER A 80 55.71 -11.22 4.72
C SER A 80 55.54 -11.74 3.29
#